data_AF-A0A0M9F5S8-F1
#
_entry.id   AF-A0A0M9F5S8-F1
#
_cell.length_a   1.000
_cell.length_b   1.000
_cell.length_c   1.000
_cell.angle_alpha   90.00
_cell.angle_beta   90.00
_cell.angle_gamma   90.00
#
_symmetry.space_group_name_H-M   'P 1'
#
loop_
_entity.id
_entity.type
_entity.pdbx_description
1 polymer ?
#
loop_
_entity_poly.entity_id
_entity_poly.type
_entity_poly.pdbx_seq_one_letter_code
_entity_poly.pdbx_strand_id
1 'polypeptide(L)'
;MSSDTPFGTGTLSSHDGERDHIIDLTAEEPTASPMAGSRRSRSPGNRTSRSRQPKDNRNRRLDRSVRQELSAVAPSEANLDAPLTFESFSNYPGVASERQQASQVSNFTDLTIRENEAFVWILAKGIQTVYPDKTPTIRDWHAFNRSVFNGWTSRSDAPGHPVLRRRRLQKTKIAVGKLISDADSPTNDPARRAGASVFLSITLNHEQGTVKSTCEDTKGKRVGQKLVEFDRGLDYTEARAKLINNYDAEERDRIFPHNKAVVVCSARRIIKKWAERGTEPFPYIADEDRPQQNLVPYVTALSTERRNADLWLRAIGLVETWMIFTSIEGKEE
;
A
#
# COMPACT_ATOMS: atom_id res chain seq x y z
N MET A 1 34.17 37.76 -45.48
CA MET A 1 33.54 36.68 -46.28
C MET A 1 33.79 35.40 -45.49
N SER A 2 33.00 35.20 -44.43
CA SER A 2 31.73 34.43 -44.41
C SER A 2 32.07 32.98 -44.04
N SER A 3 31.99 32.61 -42.76
CA SER A 3 30.79 32.24 -41.99
C SER A 3 30.13 30.97 -42.55
N ASP A 4 30.07 29.91 -41.73
CA ASP A 4 28.82 29.25 -41.31
C ASP A 4 29.09 27.85 -40.74
N THR A 5 28.97 27.73 -39.42
CA THR A 5 28.33 26.60 -38.74
C THR A 5 26.81 26.76 -38.92
N PRO A 6 26.00 25.68 -39.01
CA PRO A 6 25.30 25.21 -37.80
C PRO A 6 24.93 23.71 -37.80
N PHE A 7 24.73 23.12 -36.62
CA PHE A 7 23.60 22.24 -36.29
C PHE A 7 23.58 22.00 -34.76
N GLY A 8 22.78 22.81 -34.05
CA GLY A 8 22.02 22.34 -32.87
C GLY A 8 20.81 21.54 -33.37
N THR A 9 20.06 20.77 -32.60
CA THR A 9 19.63 20.84 -31.19
C THR A 9 18.90 19.52 -30.90
N GLY A 10 18.87 19.06 -29.65
CA GLY A 10 17.86 18.06 -29.25
C GLY A 10 18.13 17.27 -27.98
N THR A 11 18.59 17.90 -26.90
CA THR A 11 18.61 17.23 -25.58
C THR A 11 17.18 17.19 -25.03
N LEU A 12 16.53 16.02 -25.13
CA LEU A 12 15.27 15.73 -24.43
C LEU A 12 15.57 15.57 -22.93
N SER A 13 15.46 16.68 -22.20
CA SER A 13 15.30 16.69 -20.76
C SER A 13 13.95 16.04 -20.41
N SER A 14 13.99 14.75 -20.04
CA SER A 14 12.85 14.09 -19.41
C SER A 14 12.93 14.36 -17.92
N HIS A 15 12.39 15.52 -17.55
CA HIS A 15 12.10 15.89 -16.16
C HIS A 15 10.76 15.25 -15.79
N ASP A 16 10.74 13.93 -15.62
CA ASP A 16 9.59 13.25 -15.01
C ASP A 16 9.76 13.31 -13.50
N GLY A 17 8.99 14.24 -12.92
CA GLY A 17 8.89 14.46 -11.49
C GLY A 17 8.48 13.18 -10.77
N GLU A 18 9.44 12.66 -10.01
CA GLU A 18 9.26 11.79 -8.88
C GLU A 18 8.35 12.50 -7.86
N ARG A 19 7.03 12.40 -8.07
CA ARG A 19 6.05 12.87 -7.09
C ARG A 19 6.02 11.86 -5.96
N ASP A 20 6.65 12.28 -4.86
CA ASP A 20 6.59 11.76 -3.51
C ASP A 20 5.43 10.78 -3.25
N HIS A 21 5.78 9.50 -3.14
CA HIS A 21 4.89 8.45 -2.66
C HIS A 21 4.78 8.52 -1.14
N ILE A 22 4.09 9.55 -0.65
CA ILE A 22 3.65 9.64 0.73
C ILE A 22 2.68 8.50 0.97
N ILE A 23 2.94 7.68 1.99
CA ILE A 23 1.90 6.81 2.54
C ILE A 23 0.87 7.77 3.13
N ASP A 24 -0.26 7.92 2.46
CA ASP A 24 -1.38 8.65 3.01
C ASP A 24 -2.01 7.81 4.14
N LEU A 25 -1.36 7.87 5.31
CA LEU A 25 -1.88 7.33 6.55
C LEU A 25 -3.07 8.17 7.07
N THR A 26 -3.43 9.27 6.39
CA THR A 26 -4.55 10.16 6.73
C THR A 26 -5.84 9.86 5.97
N ALA A 27 -5.85 8.90 5.03
CA ALA A 27 -7.06 8.49 4.34
C ALA A 27 -8.17 8.11 5.34
N GLU A 28 -9.18 8.97 5.43
CA GLU A 28 -10.34 8.76 6.28
C GLU A 28 -11.16 7.57 5.78
N GLU A 29 -11.72 6.84 6.74
CA GLU A 29 -12.60 5.69 6.51
C GLU A 29 -13.80 6.10 5.63
N PRO A 30 -14.10 5.41 4.51
CA PRO A 30 -15.24 5.76 3.69
C PRO A 30 -16.53 5.48 4.46
N THR A 31 -17.25 6.56 4.80
CA THR A 31 -18.61 6.48 5.35
C THR A 31 -19.52 5.77 4.37
N ALA A 32 -20.13 4.68 4.82
CA ALA A 32 -21.09 3.92 4.04
C ALA A 32 -22.27 4.82 3.61
N SER A 33 -22.39 5.04 2.30
CA SER A 33 -23.57 5.69 1.72
C SER A 33 -24.73 4.68 1.64
N PRO A 34 -25.93 5.00 2.15
CA PRO A 34 -27.09 4.11 2.05
C PRO A 34 -27.67 4.14 0.64
N MET A 35 -28.05 2.96 0.14
CA MET A 35 -28.70 2.77 -1.15
C MET A 35 -30.06 3.46 -1.24
N ALA A 36 -30.34 4.00 -2.42
CA ALA A 36 -31.58 4.65 -2.80
C ALA A 36 -32.75 3.66 -2.92
N GLY A 37 -33.82 3.92 -2.18
CA GLY A 37 -35.15 3.34 -2.35
C GLY A 37 -36.15 4.45 -2.71
N SER A 38 -36.99 4.17 -3.70
CA SER A 38 -37.87 5.12 -4.41
C SER A 38 -39.23 5.36 -3.73
N ARG A 39 -39.75 6.59 -3.94
CA ARG A 39 -41.16 7.06 -3.96
C ARG A 39 -41.95 7.31 -2.65
N ARG A 40 -42.01 8.63 -2.35
CA ARG A 40 -43.16 9.51 -2.04
C ARG A 40 -44.40 8.92 -1.34
N SER A 41 -44.68 9.46 -0.15
CA SER A 41 -45.97 10.03 0.22
C SER A 41 -45.76 11.20 1.21
N ARG A 42 -46.46 12.30 0.98
CA ARG A 42 -46.43 13.53 1.79
C ARG A 42 -47.50 13.44 2.88
N SER A 43 -47.16 13.82 4.11
CA SER A 43 -47.98 14.69 4.98
C SER A 43 -47.21 15.16 6.22
N PRO A 44 -47.63 16.28 6.86
CA PRO A 44 -46.73 17.20 7.54
C PRO A 44 -46.79 17.13 9.07
N GLY A 45 -45.71 17.62 9.70
CA GLY A 45 -45.71 18.12 11.07
C GLY A 45 -45.04 17.20 12.08
N ASN A 46 -43.78 17.51 12.44
CA ASN A 46 -43.45 17.74 13.84
C ASN A 46 -42.05 18.35 13.98
N ARG A 47 -41.99 19.48 14.71
CA ARG A 47 -40.78 20.05 15.27
C ARG A 47 -40.25 19.09 16.33
N THR A 48 -39.05 18.56 16.14
CA THR A 48 -38.26 18.02 17.24
C THR A 48 -36.85 18.60 17.19
N SER A 49 -36.45 19.08 18.36
CA SER A 49 -35.23 19.77 18.69
C SER A 49 -34.00 18.96 18.28
N ARG A 50 -33.13 19.57 17.47
CA ARG A 50 -31.78 19.05 17.17
C ARG A 50 -30.93 19.07 18.45
N SER A 51 -30.98 17.97 19.19
CA SER A 51 -29.91 17.58 20.12
C SER A 51 -28.66 17.27 19.28
N ARG A 52 -27.69 18.17 19.29
CA ARG A 52 -26.37 17.97 18.67
C ARG A 52 -25.62 16.89 19.45
N GLN A 53 -25.23 15.83 18.74
CA GLN A 53 -24.49 14.67 19.22
C GLN A 53 -23.19 15.06 19.96
N PRO A 54 -22.96 14.60 21.20
CA PRO A 54 -21.73 14.85 21.97
C PRO A 54 -20.46 14.17 21.42
N LYS A 55 -20.60 13.16 20.55
CA LYS A 55 -19.48 12.34 20.06
C LYS A 55 -18.53 13.09 19.11
N ASP A 56 -19.06 13.93 18.22
CA ASP A 56 -18.25 14.70 17.26
C ASP A 56 -17.37 15.75 17.96
N ASN A 57 -17.83 16.29 19.09
CA ASN A 57 -17.06 17.25 19.88
C ASN A 57 -15.90 16.60 20.64
N ARG A 58 -15.99 15.31 20.96
CA ARG A 58 -14.93 14.59 21.69
C ARG A 58 -13.75 14.28 20.77
N ASN A 59 -14.02 13.84 19.54
CA ASN A 59 -12.99 13.61 18.52
C ASN A 59 -12.29 14.92 18.12
N ARG A 60 -13.04 16.03 17.98
CA ARG A 60 -12.45 17.35 17.71
C ARG A 60 -11.60 17.89 18.87
N ARG A 61 -11.95 17.57 20.12
CA ARG A 61 -11.14 17.93 21.30
C ARG A 61 -9.85 17.11 21.38
N LEU A 62 -9.92 15.81 21.08
CA LEU A 62 -8.73 14.96 21.02
C LEU A 62 -7.79 15.38 19.89
N ASP A 63 -8.32 15.71 18.69
CA ASP A 63 -7.50 16.21 17.58
C ASP A 63 -6.85 17.58 17.92
N ARG A 64 -7.54 18.44 18.67
CA ARG A 64 -6.94 19.69 19.19
C ARG A 64 -5.90 19.46 20.28
N SER A 65 -6.14 18.55 21.21
CA SER A 65 -5.21 18.23 22.30
C SER A 65 -3.93 17.63 21.74
N VAL A 66 -4.05 16.68 20.81
CA VAL A 66 -2.90 16.09 20.12
C VAL A 66 -2.19 17.17 19.31
N ARG A 67 -2.87 18.02 18.55
CA ARG A 67 -2.20 19.12 17.82
C ARG A 67 -1.50 20.14 18.74
N GLN A 68 -2.06 20.45 19.90
CA GLN A 68 -1.46 21.39 20.87
C GLN A 68 -0.30 20.77 21.64
N GLU A 69 -0.39 19.48 21.98
CA GLU A 69 0.71 18.75 22.61
C GLU A 69 1.85 18.50 21.62
N LEU A 70 1.53 18.25 20.34
CA LEU A 70 2.53 18.15 19.28
C LEU A 70 3.21 19.50 19.02
N SER A 71 2.44 20.60 18.84
CA SER A 71 3.06 21.92 18.58
C SER A 71 3.89 22.48 19.74
N ALA A 72 3.86 21.87 20.93
CA ALA A 72 4.62 22.28 22.10
C ALA A 72 5.99 21.58 22.21
N VAL A 73 6.31 20.61 21.35
CA VAL A 73 7.51 19.78 21.48
C VAL A 73 8.53 20.04 20.37
N ALA A 74 9.64 20.66 20.79
CA ALA A 74 10.98 20.69 20.19
C ALA A 74 11.17 21.17 18.71
N PRO A 75 12.34 21.79 18.38
CA PRO A 75 12.64 22.29 17.04
C PRO A 75 12.72 21.23 15.92
N SER A 76 12.73 19.93 16.27
CA SER A 76 12.80 18.83 15.30
C SER A 76 11.49 18.58 14.54
N GLU A 77 10.37 19.13 15.00
CA GLU A 77 9.08 19.03 14.30
C GLU A 77 8.95 19.97 13.08
N ALA A 78 9.92 20.86 12.84
CA ALA A 78 9.89 21.76 11.69
C ALA A 78 9.98 21.02 10.33
N ASN A 79 10.49 19.79 10.31
CA ASN A 79 10.53 18.94 9.13
C ASN A 79 9.89 17.58 9.40
N LEU A 80 8.61 17.45 9.09
CA LEU A 80 7.86 16.20 9.23
C LEU A 80 8.43 15.04 8.39
N ASP A 81 9.21 15.34 7.35
CA ASP A 81 9.82 14.33 6.48
C ASP A 81 11.23 13.94 6.93
N ALA A 82 11.71 14.50 8.05
CA ALA A 82 12.95 14.06 8.66
C ALA A 82 12.84 12.57 9.08
N PRO A 83 13.94 11.80 8.92
CA PRO A 83 14.01 10.44 9.41
C PRO A 83 13.69 10.37 10.91
N LEU A 84 12.87 9.40 11.30
CA LEU A 84 12.57 9.12 12.69
C LEU A 84 13.79 8.45 13.32
N THR A 85 14.49 9.18 14.17
CA THR A 85 15.67 8.69 14.89
C THR A 85 15.31 8.27 16.31
N PHE A 86 16.16 7.45 16.92
CA PHE A 86 16.05 7.10 18.33
C PHE A 86 16.01 8.34 19.24
N GLU A 87 16.89 9.30 18.98
CA GLU A 87 17.01 10.56 19.74
C GLU A 87 15.77 11.43 19.65
N SER A 88 14.88 11.13 18.68
CA SER A 88 13.61 11.83 18.56
C SER A 88 12.85 11.75 19.89
N PHE A 89 12.86 10.61 20.59
CA PHE A 89 12.05 10.39 21.80
C PHE A 89 12.69 10.86 23.10
N SER A 90 14.03 10.87 23.18
CA SER A 90 14.74 11.24 24.40
C SER A 90 14.49 12.68 24.84
N ASN A 91 14.06 13.54 23.90
CA ASN A 91 13.81 14.96 24.13
C ASN A 91 12.31 15.32 24.21
N TYR A 92 11.38 14.36 24.15
CA TYR A 92 9.94 14.69 24.27
C TYR A 92 9.58 14.98 25.73
N PRO A 93 9.21 16.22 26.09
CA PRO A 93 8.71 16.50 27.41
C PRO A 93 7.37 15.77 27.60
N GLY A 94 7.21 15.12 28.74
CA GLY A 94 5.97 14.43 29.11
C GLY A 94 5.91 12.93 28.79
N VAL A 95 6.93 12.36 28.16
CA VAL A 95 7.08 10.89 28.07
C VAL A 95 7.27 10.33 29.48
N ALA A 96 6.48 9.33 29.85
CA ALA A 96 6.53 8.74 31.18
C ALA A 96 7.93 8.17 31.47
N SER A 97 8.53 8.53 32.62
CA SER A 97 9.78 7.90 33.05
C SER A 97 9.54 6.48 33.56
N GLU A 98 8.40 6.28 34.23
CA GLU A 98 7.95 5.01 34.77
C GLU A 98 6.42 5.00 34.83
N ARG A 99 5.85 3.81 34.86
CA ARG A 99 4.41 3.57 34.81
C ARG A 99 4.06 2.44 35.77
N GLN A 100 3.10 2.72 36.65
CA GLN A 100 2.57 1.73 37.58
C GLN A 100 1.80 0.62 36.86
N GLN A 101 1.71 -0.53 37.51
CA GLN A 101 0.88 -1.64 37.05
C GLN A 101 -0.60 -1.24 36.92
N ALA A 102 -1.29 -1.76 35.90
CA ALA A 102 -2.71 -1.49 35.62
C ALA A 102 -3.07 -0.02 35.36
N SER A 103 -2.07 0.81 35.05
CA SER A 103 -2.25 2.18 34.58
C SER A 103 -2.91 2.22 33.19
N GLN A 104 -3.73 3.24 32.98
CA GLN A 104 -4.33 3.47 31.68
C GLN A 104 -3.31 4.15 30.76
N VAL A 105 -3.18 3.64 29.53
CA VAL A 105 -2.42 4.26 28.44
C VAL A 105 -3.43 4.73 27.40
N SER A 106 -3.39 6.01 27.08
CA SER A 106 -4.34 6.68 26.18
C SER A 106 -3.68 7.49 25.07
N ASN A 107 -2.37 7.72 25.17
CA ASN A 107 -1.56 8.41 24.19
C ASN A 107 -0.12 7.82 24.21
N PHE A 108 0.78 8.34 23.37
CA PHE A 108 2.17 7.88 23.31
C PHE A 108 3.06 8.46 24.41
N THR A 109 2.67 9.59 25.02
CA THR A 109 3.40 10.19 26.16
C THR A 109 3.17 9.41 27.46
N ASP A 110 2.07 8.65 27.56
CA ASP A 110 1.78 7.71 28.65
C ASP A 110 2.70 6.46 28.59
N LEU A 111 3.40 6.26 27.47
CA LEU A 111 4.40 5.21 27.31
C LEU A 111 5.77 5.71 27.76
N THR A 112 6.61 4.80 28.21
CA THR A 112 8.01 5.08 28.50
C THR A 112 8.84 5.27 27.24
N ILE A 113 10.04 5.82 27.38
CA ILE A 113 10.99 5.98 26.28
C ILE A 113 11.29 4.61 25.62
N ARG A 114 11.54 3.57 26.43
CA ARG A 114 11.82 2.20 25.92
C ARG A 114 10.62 1.58 25.19
N GLU A 115 9.41 1.80 25.69
CA GLU A 115 8.19 1.33 25.03
C GLU A 115 7.97 2.04 23.68
N ASN A 116 8.25 3.36 23.63
CA ASN A 116 8.22 4.13 22.39
C ASN A 116 9.28 3.66 21.38
N GLU A 117 10.50 3.36 21.82
CA GLU A 117 11.56 2.78 20.97
C GLU A 117 11.12 1.45 20.34
N ALA A 118 10.53 0.56 21.14
CA ALA A 118 10.01 -0.70 20.64
C ALA A 118 8.87 -0.50 19.62
N PHE A 119 8.09 0.58 19.77
CA PHE A 119 7.05 0.98 18.82
C PHE A 119 7.60 1.50 17.49
N VAL A 120 8.71 2.23 17.49
CA VAL A 120 9.40 2.65 16.26
C VAL A 120 9.76 1.43 15.43
N TRP A 121 10.24 0.36 16.07
CA TRP A 121 10.54 -0.89 15.37
C TRP A 121 9.30 -1.53 14.73
N ILE A 122 8.16 -1.54 15.43
CA ILE A 122 6.88 -2.04 14.90
C ILE A 122 6.45 -1.25 13.65
N LEU A 123 6.50 0.09 13.74
CA LEU A 123 6.20 0.99 12.63
C LEU A 123 7.15 0.74 11.45
N ALA A 124 8.47 0.68 11.72
CA ALA A 124 9.49 0.45 10.72
C ALA A 124 9.24 -0.86 9.97
N LYS A 125 8.90 -1.94 10.68
CA LYS A 125 8.59 -3.23 10.05
C LYS A 125 7.35 -3.16 9.15
N GLY A 126 6.33 -2.42 9.56
CA GLY A 126 5.15 -2.14 8.72
C GLY A 126 5.51 -1.43 7.41
N ILE A 127 6.28 -0.34 7.51
CA ILE A 127 6.72 0.46 6.37
C ILE A 127 7.63 -0.35 5.45
N GLN A 128 8.66 -0.99 6.00
CA GLN A 128 9.66 -1.73 5.24
C GLN A 128 9.09 -2.97 4.53
N THR A 129 7.99 -3.54 5.03
CA THR A 129 7.33 -4.65 4.32
C THR A 129 6.69 -4.19 3.01
N VAL A 130 6.29 -2.92 2.92
CA VAL A 130 5.73 -2.33 1.70
C VAL A 130 6.83 -1.67 0.86
N TYR A 131 7.78 -1.02 1.53
CA TYR A 131 8.86 -0.25 0.94
C TYR A 131 10.19 -0.61 1.61
N PRO A 132 10.89 -1.65 1.15
CA PRO A 132 12.08 -2.19 1.82
C PRO A 132 13.13 -1.15 2.20
N ASP A 133 13.31 -0.14 1.33
CA ASP A 133 14.34 0.89 1.47
C ASP A 133 13.83 2.17 2.16
N LYS A 134 12.55 2.25 2.54
CA LYS A 134 11.99 3.44 3.18
C LYS A 134 12.33 3.47 4.68
N THR A 135 13.00 4.54 5.09
CA THR A 135 13.15 4.90 6.50
C THR A 135 11.88 5.57 7.02
N PRO A 136 11.37 5.20 8.20
CA PRO A 136 10.24 5.90 8.82
C PRO A 136 10.54 7.37 9.05
N THR A 137 9.54 8.22 8.89
CA THR A 137 9.63 9.67 9.13
C THR A 137 8.85 10.10 10.37
N ILE A 138 9.07 11.33 10.84
CA ILE A 138 8.26 11.96 11.91
C ILE A 138 6.77 11.98 11.51
N ARG A 139 6.47 12.26 10.23
CA ARG A 139 5.11 12.20 9.67
C ARG A 139 4.48 10.82 9.84
N ASP A 140 5.23 9.77 9.50
CA ASP A 140 4.76 8.39 9.63
C ASP A 140 4.45 8.05 11.10
N TRP A 141 5.29 8.50 12.04
CA TRP A 141 5.09 8.34 13.48
C TRP A 141 3.80 8.99 13.98
N HIS A 142 3.53 10.25 13.65
CA HIS A 142 2.30 10.91 14.09
C HIS A 142 1.05 10.23 13.53
N ALA A 143 1.10 9.80 12.27
CA ALA A 143 -0.04 9.14 11.67
C ALA A 143 -0.27 7.72 12.24
N PHE A 144 0.81 7.02 12.58
CA PHE A 144 0.75 5.77 13.34
C PHE A 144 0.12 5.97 14.72
N ASN A 145 0.62 6.93 15.52
CA ASN A 145 0.06 7.21 16.85
C ASN A 145 -1.40 7.60 16.80
N ARG A 146 -1.78 8.49 15.88
CA ARG A 146 -3.19 8.82 15.66
C ARG A 146 -4.00 7.56 15.38
N SER A 147 -3.51 6.65 14.54
CA SER A 147 -4.22 5.40 14.24
C SER A 147 -4.33 4.47 15.44
N VAL A 148 -3.27 4.36 16.27
CA VAL A 148 -3.27 3.51 17.47
C VAL A 148 -4.25 4.03 18.51
N PHE A 149 -4.20 5.32 18.83
CA PHE A 149 -4.97 5.90 19.94
C PHE A 149 -6.31 6.53 19.52
N ASN A 150 -6.69 6.49 18.23
CA ASN A 150 -7.99 7.00 17.78
C ASN A 150 -9.16 6.29 18.47
N GLY A 151 -9.71 6.92 19.51
CA GLY A 151 -10.82 6.40 20.30
C GLY A 151 -10.50 5.13 21.11
N TRP A 152 -9.24 4.74 21.21
CA TRP A 152 -8.79 3.51 21.85
C TRP A 152 -7.83 3.80 23.00
N THR A 153 -7.93 3.03 24.09
CA THR A 153 -7.03 3.09 25.25
C THR A 153 -6.68 1.67 25.71
N SER A 154 -5.68 1.50 26.57
CA SER A 154 -5.28 0.18 27.10
C SER A 154 -6.39 -0.57 27.85
N ARG A 155 -7.41 0.14 28.34
CA ARG A 155 -8.60 -0.46 28.98
C ARG A 155 -9.62 -1.00 27.99
N SER A 156 -9.48 -0.66 26.71
CA SER A 156 -10.35 -1.16 25.65
C SER A 156 -10.00 -2.61 25.31
N ASP A 157 -10.91 -3.30 24.63
CA ASP A 157 -10.58 -4.60 24.05
C ASP A 157 -9.50 -4.45 22.99
N ALA A 158 -8.57 -5.39 22.99
CA ALA A 158 -7.53 -5.41 21.97
C ALA A 158 -8.09 -6.12 20.73
N PRO A 159 -7.96 -5.52 19.54
CA PRO A 159 -8.50 -6.11 18.32
C PRO A 159 -7.75 -7.39 17.95
N GLY A 160 -8.49 -8.34 17.37
CA GLY A 160 -7.92 -9.55 16.78
C GLY A 160 -7.04 -9.27 15.55
N HIS A 161 -6.52 -10.34 14.95
CA HIS A 161 -5.71 -10.22 13.74
C HIS A 161 -6.56 -9.77 12.55
N PRO A 162 -6.15 -8.70 11.83
CA PRO A 162 -6.80 -8.31 10.60
C PRO A 162 -6.75 -9.44 9.58
N VAL A 163 -7.83 -9.61 8.83
CA VAL A 163 -7.92 -10.60 7.76
C VAL A 163 -7.69 -9.93 6.42
N LEU A 164 -6.69 -10.38 5.70
CA LEU A 164 -6.40 -9.88 4.36
C LEU A 164 -7.56 -10.21 3.43
N ARG A 165 -8.16 -9.17 2.85
CA ARG A 165 -9.24 -9.34 1.87
C ARG A 165 -8.75 -10.19 0.69
N ARG A 166 -9.57 -11.15 0.25
CA ARG A 166 -9.30 -11.93 -0.97
C ARG A 166 -9.25 -11.01 -2.20
N ARG A 167 -8.40 -11.36 -3.17
CA ARG A 167 -8.37 -10.67 -4.47
C ARG A 167 -9.72 -10.81 -5.16
N ARG A 168 -10.23 -9.68 -5.67
CA ARG A 168 -11.45 -9.67 -6.46
C ARG A 168 -11.05 -9.80 -7.93
N LEU A 169 -11.11 -11.01 -8.47
CA LEU A 169 -10.68 -11.31 -9.84
C LEU A 169 -11.34 -10.40 -10.90
N GLN A 170 -12.57 -9.95 -10.67
CA GLN A 170 -13.27 -9.03 -11.58
C GLN A 170 -12.65 -7.63 -11.61
N LYS A 171 -11.96 -7.22 -10.54
CA LYS A 171 -11.30 -5.91 -10.45
C LYS A 171 -9.89 -5.93 -11.01
N THR A 172 -9.31 -7.11 -11.22
CA THR A 172 -7.95 -7.30 -11.78
C THR A 172 -7.98 -7.73 -13.25
N LYS A 173 -9.12 -7.58 -13.93
CA LYS A 173 -9.30 -7.85 -15.35
C LYS A 173 -9.76 -6.56 -16.03
N ILE A 174 -9.37 -6.39 -17.28
CA ILE A 174 -9.87 -5.29 -18.13
C ILE A 174 -10.58 -5.88 -19.34
N ALA A 175 -11.69 -5.26 -19.76
CA ALA A 175 -12.27 -5.56 -21.07
C ALA A 175 -11.32 -5.01 -22.15
N VAL A 176 -11.03 -5.82 -23.16
CA VAL A 176 -10.06 -5.44 -24.21
C VAL A 176 -10.63 -5.48 -25.62
N GLY A 177 -11.79 -6.11 -25.81
CA GLY A 177 -12.44 -6.19 -27.11
C GLY A 177 -13.34 -7.39 -27.24
N LYS A 178 -13.39 -7.98 -28.44
CA LYS A 178 -14.31 -9.05 -28.80
C LYS A 178 -13.64 -10.16 -29.60
N LEU A 179 -14.30 -11.31 -29.67
CA LEU A 179 -13.87 -12.42 -30.53
C LEU A 179 -14.14 -12.12 -32.02
N ILE A 180 -13.16 -12.34 -32.90
CA ILE A 180 -13.36 -12.23 -34.36
C ILE A 180 -14.05 -13.45 -34.97
N SER A 181 -13.89 -14.60 -34.34
CA SER A 181 -14.46 -15.88 -34.76
C SER A 181 -14.82 -16.71 -33.54
N ASP A 182 -15.59 -17.77 -33.75
CA ASP A 182 -15.88 -18.73 -32.70
C ASP A 182 -14.58 -19.34 -32.15
N ALA A 183 -14.50 -19.47 -30.83
CA ALA A 183 -13.40 -20.11 -30.11
C ALA A 183 -13.81 -21.51 -29.66
N ASP A 184 -12.84 -22.41 -29.54
CA ASP A 184 -13.09 -23.80 -29.18
C ASP A 184 -13.91 -23.92 -27.88
N SER A 185 -15.02 -24.65 -28.00
CA SER A 185 -15.95 -24.89 -26.91
C SER A 185 -16.66 -26.23 -27.07
N PRO A 186 -16.54 -27.16 -26.11
CA PRO A 186 -17.22 -28.46 -26.18
C PRO A 186 -18.75 -28.35 -26.05
N THR A 187 -19.25 -27.21 -25.56
CA THR A 187 -20.68 -27.02 -25.22
C THR A 187 -21.34 -25.90 -26.02
N ASN A 188 -20.75 -25.46 -27.13
CA ASN A 188 -21.25 -24.36 -27.97
C ASN A 188 -21.63 -23.11 -27.14
N ASP A 189 -20.73 -22.75 -26.22
CA ASP A 189 -20.93 -21.71 -25.22
C ASP A 189 -21.10 -20.31 -25.87
N PRO A 190 -22.16 -19.54 -25.58
CA PRO A 190 -22.32 -18.18 -26.11
C PRO A 190 -21.14 -17.25 -25.81
N ALA A 191 -20.42 -17.46 -24.70
CA ALA A 191 -19.22 -16.70 -24.37
C ALA A 191 -18.04 -16.93 -25.33
N ARG A 192 -18.15 -17.94 -26.20
CA ARG A 192 -17.12 -18.35 -27.16
C ARG A 192 -17.48 -18.04 -28.61
N ARG A 193 -18.59 -17.35 -28.85
CA ARG A 193 -19.02 -16.98 -30.21
C ARG A 193 -18.35 -15.69 -30.69
N ALA A 194 -18.22 -15.55 -32.01
CA ALA A 194 -17.83 -14.29 -32.62
C ALA A 194 -18.65 -13.12 -32.07
N GLY A 195 -17.98 -12.00 -31.78
CA GLY A 195 -18.54 -10.80 -31.16
C GLY A 195 -18.66 -10.84 -29.63
N ALA A 196 -18.41 -11.99 -28.97
CA ALA A 196 -18.43 -12.07 -27.51
C ALA A 196 -17.26 -11.29 -26.88
N SER A 197 -17.49 -10.68 -25.71
CA SER A 197 -16.49 -9.87 -25.01
C SER A 197 -15.32 -10.70 -24.49
N VAL A 198 -14.12 -10.14 -24.65
CA VAL A 198 -12.86 -10.70 -24.16
C VAL A 198 -12.25 -9.78 -23.12
N PHE A 199 -11.67 -10.40 -22.09
CA PHE A 199 -10.99 -9.74 -21.00
C PHE A 199 -9.52 -10.13 -20.99
N LEU A 200 -8.66 -9.21 -20.57
CA LEU A 200 -7.26 -9.52 -20.27
C LEU A 200 -7.10 -9.65 -18.76
N SER A 201 -6.48 -10.75 -18.35
CA SER A 201 -6.17 -11.08 -16.96
C SER A 201 -4.66 -11.22 -16.75
N ILE A 202 -4.21 -11.07 -15.50
CA ILE A 202 -2.82 -11.19 -15.11
C ILE A 202 -2.66 -12.31 -14.07
N THR A 203 -1.61 -13.09 -14.24
CA THR A 203 -1.17 -14.11 -13.29
C THR A 203 0.29 -13.84 -12.96
N LEU A 204 0.58 -13.66 -11.68
CA LEU A 204 1.94 -13.54 -11.16
C LEU A 204 2.44 -14.92 -10.74
N ASN A 205 3.59 -15.32 -11.27
CA ASN A 205 4.37 -16.40 -10.69
C ASN A 205 5.49 -15.78 -9.85
N HIS A 206 5.30 -15.76 -8.54
CA HIS A 206 6.27 -15.15 -7.61
C HIS A 206 7.59 -15.94 -7.53
N GLU A 207 7.56 -17.26 -7.73
CA GLU A 207 8.76 -18.11 -7.67
C GLU A 207 9.65 -17.91 -8.90
N GLN A 208 9.04 -17.82 -10.08
CA GLN A 208 9.76 -17.59 -11.34
C GLN A 208 9.92 -16.10 -11.66
N GLY A 209 9.35 -15.22 -10.84
CA GLY A 209 9.30 -13.79 -11.08
C GLY A 209 8.60 -13.42 -12.40
N THR A 210 7.67 -14.23 -12.94
CA THR A 210 7.07 -13.96 -14.25
C THR A 210 5.68 -13.34 -14.15
N VAL A 211 5.39 -12.41 -15.06
CA VAL A 211 4.08 -11.80 -15.23
C VAL A 211 3.47 -12.33 -16.53
N LYS A 212 2.42 -13.14 -16.40
CA LYS A 212 1.71 -13.71 -17.54
C LYS A 212 0.38 -13.01 -17.73
N SER A 213 0.15 -12.46 -18.91
CA SER A 213 -1.16 -11.97 -19.34
C SER A 213 -1.87 -13.04 -20.16
N THR A 214 -3.18 -13.17 -19.96
CA THR A 214 -4.02 -14.12 -20.71
C THR A 214 -5.32 -13.46 -21.14
N CYS A 215 -5.71 -13.69 -22.40
CA CYS A 215 -7.04 -13.36 -22.87
C CYS A 215 -8.02 -14.42 -22.35
N GLU A 216 -9.16 -14.00 -21.84
CA GLU A 216 -10.20 -14.84 -21.26
C GLU A 216 -11.58 -14.38 -21.71
N ASP A 217 -12.52 -15.32 -21.79
CA ASP A 217 -13.93 -14.98 -22.01
C ASP A 217 -14.60 -14.46 -20.73
N THR A 218 -15.89 -14.12 -20.83
CA THR A 218 -16.72 -13.68 -19.70
C THR A 218 -16.80 -14.68 -18.55
N LYS A 219 -16.48 -15.97 -18.79
CA LYS A 219 -16.48 -17.04 -17.79
C LYS A 219 -15.08 -17.34 -17.25
N GLY A 220 -14.06 -16.60 -17.67
CA GLY A 220 -12.67 -16.77 -17.23
C GLY A 220 -11.93 -17.92 -17.91
N LYS A 221 -12.45 -18.47 -19.01
CA LYS A 221 -11.73 -19.50 -19.77
C LYS A 221 -10.79 -18.84 -20.78
N ARG A 222 -9.56 -19.34 -20.89
CA ARG A 222 -8.54 -18.78 -21.80
C ARG A 222 -9.01 -18.80 -23.27
N VAL A 223 -8.73 -17.72 -23.98
CA VAL A 223 -8.92 -17.53 -25.42
C VAL A 223 -7.54 -17.28 -26.05
N GLY A 224 -7.33 -17.74 -27.29
CA GLY A 224 -6.14 -17.39 -28.05
C GLY A 224 -6.12 -15.91 -28.45
N GLN A 225 -5.03 -15.19 -28.20
CA GLN A 225 -4.91 -13.76 -28.51
C GLN A 225 -5.17 -13.43 -30.00
N LYS A 226 -4.82 -14.35 -30.91
CA LYS A 226 -5.06 -14.21 -32.36
C LYS A 226 -6.55 -14.15 -32.73
N LEU A 227 -7.43 -14.56 -31.82
CA LEU A 227 -8.89 -14.55 -32.01
C LEU A 227 -9.54 -13.28 -31.46
N VAL A 228 -8.75 -12.31 -31.00
CA VAL A 228 -9.24 -11.11 -30.32
C VAL A 228 -9.05 -9.90 -31.23
N GLU A 229 -10.15 -9.23 -31.54
CA GLU A 229 -10.15 -7.87 -32.05
C GLU A 229 -10.21 -6.92 -30.85
N PHE A 230 -9.16 -6.13 -30.70
CA PHE A 230 -9.08 -5.13 -29.64
C PHE A 230 -9.97 -3.93 -29.95
N ASP A 231 -10.49 -3.28 -28.91
CA ASP A 231 -11.27 -2.06 -29.05
C ASP A 231 -10.46 -0.97 -29.77
N ARG A 232 -11.14 -0.08 -30.50
CA ARG A 232 -10.49 0.94 -31.33
C ARG A 232 -9.52 1.80 -30.52
N GLY A 233 -8.27 1.90 -30.99
CA GLY A 233 -7.23 2.68 -30.32
C GLY A 233 -6.70 2.00 -29.06
N LEU A 234 -6.88 0.68 -28.94
CA LEU A 234 -6.24 -0.15 -27.95
C LEU A 234 -5.49 -1.26 -28.68
N ASP A 235 -4.17 -1.31 -28.52
CA ASP A 235 -3.39 -2.48 -28.92
C ASP A 235 -3.11 -3.38 -27.72
N TYR A 236 -2.45 -4.52 -27.96
CA TYR A 236 -2.11 -5.44 -26.90
C TYR A 236 -1.15 -4.83 -25.87
N THR A 237 -0.19 -4.01 -26.31
CA THR A 237 0.82 -3.39 -25.46
C THR A 237 0.17 -2.41 -24.49
N GLU A 238 -0.71 -1.55 -25.00
CA GLU A 238 -1.49 -0.60 -24.21
C GLU A 238 -2.48 -1.30 -23.28
N ALA A 239 -3.17 -2.35 -23.75
CA ALA A 239 -4.04 -3.16 -22.92
C ALA A 239 -3.27 -3.80 -21.76
N ARG A 240 -2.09 -4.35 -22.04
CA ARG A 240 -1.22 -4.96 -21.03
C ARG A 240 -0.73 -3.93 -20.01
N ALA A 241 -0.31 -2.74 -20.46
CA ALA A 241 0.08 -1.65 -19.56
C ALA A 241 -1.08 -1.20 -18.66
N LYS A 242 -2.28 -1.02 -19.21
CA LYS A 242 -3.50 -0.70 -18.44
C LYS A 242 -3.83 -1.79 -17.41
N LEU A 243 -3.71 -3.05 -17.79
CA LEU A 243 -3.95 -4.19 -16.92
C LEU A 243 -2.98 -4.21 -15.73
N ILE A 244 -1.69 -4.01 -15.97
CA ILE A 244 -0.65 -3.96 -14.92
C ILE A 244 -0.93 -2.83 -13.93
N ASN A 245 -1.19 -1.62 -14.43
CA ASN A 245 -1.50 -0.47 -13.58
C ASN A 245 -2.76 -0.71 -12.73
N ASN A 246 -3.80 -1.27 -13.33
CA ASN A 246 -5.04 -1.60 -12.64
C ASN A 246 -4.83 -2.70 -11.57
N TYR A 247 -4.03 -3.73 -11.89
CA TYR A 247 -3.66 -4.77 -10.92
C TYR A 247 -2.88 -4.18 -9.73
N ASP A 248 -1.85 -3.37 -10.01
CA ASP A 248 -1.01 -2.77 -8.98
C ASP A 248 -1.82 -1.83 -8.07
N ALA A 249 -2.75 -1.05 -8.65
CA ALA A 249 -3.67 -0.22 -7.88
C ALA A 249 -4.58 -1.05 -6.96
N GLU A 250 -5.19 -2.14 -7.46
CA GLU A 250 -6.05 -2.98 -6.63
C GLU A 250 -5.27 -3.77 -5.56
N GLU A 251 -4.02 -4.18 -5.83
CA GLU A 251 -3.15 -4.77 -4.80
C GLU A 251 -2.75 -3.73 -3.76
N ARG A 252 -2.46 -2.48 -4.15
CA ARG A 252 -2.17 -1.39 -3.21
C ARG A 252 -3.34 -1.16 -2.26
N ASP A 253 -4.55 -1.00 -2.81
CA ASP A 253 -5.79 -0.79 -2.04
C ASP A 253 -6.14 -1.96 -1.12
N ARG A 254 -5.61 -3.15 -1.41
CA ARG A 254 -5.83 -4.37 -0.61
C ARG A 254 -4.77 -4.51 0.49
N ILE A 255 -3.50 -4.30 0.15
CA ILE A 255 -2.36 -4.57 1.04
C ILE A 255 -2.12 -3.42 2.01
N PHE A 256 -2.26 -2.16 1.57
CA PHE A 256 -1.90 -1.01 2.40
C PHE A 256 -2.83 -0.88 3.62
N PRO A 257 -4.17 -0.92 3.48
CA PRO A 257 -5.05 -0.87 4.64
C PRO A 257 -4.88 -2.07 5.55
N HIS A 258 -4.64 -3.27 4.99
CA HIS A 258 -4.37 -4.48 5.77
C HIS A 258 -3.11 -4.34 6.62
N ASN A 259 -1.98 -4.01 6.02
CA ASN A 259 -0.71 -3.85 6.74
C ASN A 259 -0.82 -2.74 7.80
N LYS A 260 -1.47 -1.60 7.49
CA LYS A 260 -1.77 -0.56 8.47
C LYS A 260 -2.55 -1.12 9.66
N ALA A 261 -3.61 -1.87 9.40
CA ALA A 261 -4.42 -2.49 10.44
C ALA A 261 -3.60 -3.50 11.27
N VAL A 262 -2.71 -4.29 10.65
CA VAL A 262 -1.86 -5.27 11.36
C VAL A 262 -0.96 -4.57 12.37
N VAL A 263 -0.24 -3.53 11.94
CA VAL A 263 0.68 -2.78 12.80
C VAL A 263 -0.09 -2.11 13.95
N VAL A 264 -1.25 -1.50 13.66
CA VAL A 264 -2.10 -0.86 14.68
C VAL A 264 -2.66 -1.88 15.68
N CYS A 265 -3.17 -3.02 15.22
CA CYS A 265 -3.74 -4.04 16.10
C CYS A 265 -2.66 -4.68 16.98
N SER A 266 -1.48 -4.96 16.41
CA SER A 266 -0.30 -5.40 17.15
C SER A 266 0.10 -4.41 18.23
N ALA A 267 0.23 -3.13 17.89
CA ALA A 267 0.55 -2.06 18.83
C ALA A 267 -0.44 -2.00 20.01
N ARG A 268 -1.75 -2.09 19.72
CA ARG A 268 -2.79 -2.10 20.75
C ARG A 268 -2.71 -3.30 21.69
N ARG A 269 -2.45 -4.51 21.17
CA ARG A 269 -2.26 -5.71 22.01
C ARG A 269 -1.04 -5.57 22.91
N ILE A 270 0.06 -5.05 22.37
CA ILE A 270 1.30 -4.81 23.10
C ILE A 270 1.10 -3.79 24.22
N ILE A 271 0.51 -2.63 23.91
CA ILE A 271 0.18 -1.61 24.92
C ILE A 271 -0.68 -2.18 26.03
N LYS A 272 -1.68 -3.02 25.71
CA LYS A 272 -2.53 -3.62 26.72
C LYS A 272 -1.74 -4.50 27.68
N LYS A 273 -0.85 -5.36 27.16
CA LYS A 273 0.04 -6.21 27.99
C LYS A 273 1.01 -5.38 28.82
N TRP A 274 1.59 -4.32 28.25
CA TRP A 274 2.44 -3.40 29.00
C TRP A 274 1.66 -2.68 30.11
N ALA A 275 0.45 -2.18 29.80
CA ALA A 275 -0.46 -1.55 30.76
C ALA A 275 -0.67 -2.44 32.00
N GLU A 276 -0.92 -3.73 31.78
CA GLU A 276 -1.14 -4.74 32.81
C GLU A 276 0.10 -5.07 33.66
N ARG A 277 1.32 -4.92 33.12
CA ARG A 277 2.57 -5.25 33.82
C ARG A 277 3.21 -4.05 34.53
N GLY A 278 3.01 -2.84 34.00
CA GLY A 278 3.78 -1.67 34.41
C GLY A 278 5.05 -1.50 33.57
N THR A 279 5.95 -0.62 33.99
CA THR A 279 7.23 -0.40 33.33
C THR A 279 8.20 -1.55 33.57
N GLU A 280 8.80 -2.03 32.48
CA GLU A 280 9.91 -2.98 32.50
C GLU A 280 11.14 -2.33 31.83
N PRO A 281 12.38 -2.61 32.30
CA PRO A 281 13.59 -2.10 31.65
C PRO A 281 13.73 -2.54 30.18
N PHE A 282 13.18 -3.71 29.86
CA PHE A 282 13.15 -4.30 28.53
C PHE A 282 11.71 -4.69 28.19
N PRO A 283 10.93 -3.79 27.60
CA PRO A 283 9.51 -4.04 27.35
C PRO A 283 9.33 -5.25 26.43
N TYR A 284 8.78 -6.32 26.99
CA TYR A 284 8.63 -7.58 26.28
C TYR A 284 7.53 -7.51 25.21
N ILE A 285 7.82 -8.00 24.01
CA ILE A 285 6.84 -8.20 22.93
C ILE A 285 6.69 -9.70 22.67
N ALA A 286 5.49 -10.21 22.97
CA ALA A 286 5.13 -11.59 22.71
C ALA A 286 5.12 -11.90 21.21
N ASP A 287 5.47 -13.12 20.83
CA ASP A 287 5.63 -13.49 19.42
C ASP A 287 4.33 -13.40 18.63
N GLU A 288 3.19 -13.69 19.23
CA GLU A 288 1.87 -13.54 18.62
C GLU A 288 1.48 -12.08 18.35
N ASP A 289 2.10 -11.12 19.04
CA ASP A 289 1.84 -9.70 18.83
C ASP A 289 2.76 -9.07 17.79
N ARG A 290 3.82 -9.77 17.39
CA ARG A 290 4.76 -9.30 16.38
C ARG A 290 4.05 -9.18 15.02
N PRO A 291 4.11 -8.01 14.36
CA PRO A 291 3.35 -7.80 13.13
C PRO A 291 3.83 -8.67 11.95
N GLN A 292 5.10 -9.10 11.95
CA GLN A 292 5.77 -9.79 10.84
C GLN A 292 5.01 -11.02 10.33
N GLN A 293 4.37 -11.76 11.23
CA GLN A 293 3.66 -12.98 10.87
C GLN A 293 2.41 -12.71 10.01
N ASN A 294 1.90 -11.47 10.03
CA ASN A 294 0.63 -11.09 9.40
C ASN A 294 0.79 -9.97 8.35
N LEU A 295 1.99 -9.40 8.24
CA LEU A 295 2.31 -8.41 7.21
C LEU A 295 2.48 -9.09 5.85
N VAL A 296 2.00 -8.42 4.81
CA VAL A 296 2.03 -8.93 3.44
C VAL A 296 2.94 -8.05 2.60
N PRO A 297 3.97 -8.60 1.94
CA PRO A 297 4.84 -7.81 1.08
C PRO A 297 4.05 -7.23 -0.09
N TYR A 298 4.32 -5.97 -0.42
CA TYR A 298 3.74 -5.33 -1.59
C TYR A 298 4.62 -5.61 -2.81
N VAL A 299 4.20 -6.56 -3.64
CA VAL A 299 4.89 -6.90 -4.90
C VAL A 299 4.01 -6.46 -6.06
N THR A 300 4.52 -5.52 -6.85
CA THR A 300 3.83 -5.05 -8.06
C THR A 300 4.15 -5.95 -9.25
N ALA A 301 3.18 -6.08 -10.16
CA ALA A 301 3.41 -6.66 -11.47
C ALA A 301 4.50 -5.87 -12.21
N LEU A 302 4.50 -4.53 -12.11
CA LEU A 302 5.51 -3.68 -12.72
C LEU A 302 6.94 -3.95 -12.20
N SER A 303 7.14 -4.07 -10.89
CA SER A 303 8.47 -4.37 -10.31
C SER A 303 8.97 -5.75 -10.73
N THR A 304 8.04 -6.69 -10.89
CA THR A 304 8.32 -8.06 -11.32
C THR A 304 8.78 -8.08 -12.79
N GLU A 305 8.15 -7.29 -13.65
CA GLU A 305 8.58 -7.12 -15.06
C GLU A 305 9.94 -6.46 -15.20
N ARG A 306 10.20 -5.39 -14.44
CA ARG A 306 11.49 -4.70 -14.48
C ARG A 306 12.64 -5.62 -14.07
N ARG A 307 12.47 -6.40 -13.00
CA ARG A 307 13.48 -7.40 -12.58
C ARG A 307 13.78 -8.40 -13.68
N ASN A 308 12.77 -8.89 -14.40
CA ASN A 308 13.01 -9.78 -15.53
C ASN A 308 13.76 -9.08 -16.65
N ALA A 309 13.39 -7.85 -17.02
CA ALA A 309 14.08 -7.09 -18.05
C ALA A 309 15.57 -6.89 -17.68
N ASP A 310 15.85 -6.54 -16.43
CA ASP A 310 17.22 -6.38 -15.92
C ASP A 310 17.99 -7.69 -15.91
N LEU A 311 17.36 -8.80 -15.50
CA LEU A 311 17.98 -10.13 -15.55
C LEU A 311 18.29 -10.56 -16.99
N TRP A 312 17.38 -10.27 -17.93
CA TRP A 312 17.60 -10.51 -19.36
C TRP A 312 18.73 -9.66 -19.93
N LEU A 313 18.78 -8.37 -19.62
CA LEU A 313 19.87 -7.48 -20.05
C LEU A 313 21.22 -7.92 -19.47
N ARG A 314 21.26 -8.36 -18.21
CA ARG A 314 22.46 -8.95 -17.59
C ARG A 314 22.86 -10.25 -18.27
N ALA A 315 21.90 -11.11 -18.60
CA ALA A 315 22.18 -12.36 -19.32
C ALA A 315 22.74 -12.09 -20.73
N ILE A 316 22.20 -11.10 -21.45
CA ILE A 316 22.72 -10.68 -22.76
C ILE A 316 24.14 -10.12 -22.63
N GLY A 317 24.37 -9.22 -21.66
CA GLY A 317 25.72 -8.69 -21.42
C GLY A 317 26.74 -9.74 -21.02
N LEU A 318 26.33 -10.77 -20.27
CA LEU A 318 27.18 -11.93 -19.95
C LEU A 318 27.49 -12.79 -21.18
N VAL A 319 26.52 -12.96 -22.09
CA VAL A 319 26.71 -13.70 -23.36
C VAL A 319 27.64 -12.93 -24.30
N GLU A 320 27.52 -11.61 -24.40
CA GLU A 320 28.44 -10.77 -25.18
C GLU A 320 29.86 -10.78 -24.60
N THR A 321 30.00 -10.72 -23.27
CA THR A 321 31.29 -10.82 -22.60
C THR A 321 31.95 -12.19 -22.82
N TRP A 322 31.16 -13.27 -22.79
CA TRP A 322 31.64 -14.62 -23.07
C TRP A 322 32.05 -14.80 -24.55
N MET A 323 31.28 -14.26 -25.50
CA MET A 323 31.66 -14.28 -26.92
C MET A 323 32.96 -13.49 -27.19
N ILE A 324 33.17 -12.35 -26.53
CA ILE A 324 34.43 -11.59 -26.64
C ILE A 324 35.60 -12.40 -26.06
N PHE A 325 35.42 -13.07 -24.93
CA PHE A 325 36.46 -13.90 -24.31
C PHE A 325 36.87 -15.09 -25.20
N THR A 326 35.89 -15.83 -25.75
CA THR A 326 36.15 -16.95 -26.66
C THR A 326 36.78 -16.52 -28.00
N SER A 327 36.52 -15.30 -28.46
CA SER A 327 37.12 -14.76 -29.69
C SER A 327 38.56 -14.24 -29.50
N ILE A 328 38.98 -13.99 -28.25
CA ILE A 328 40.36 -13.61 -27.90
C ILE A 328 41.21 -14.88 -27.73
N GLU A 329 40.69 -15.92 -27.08
CA GLU A 329 41.39 -17.21 -26.92
C GLU A 329 41.61 -17.95 -28.25
N GLY A 330 40.73 -17.76 -29.25
CA GLY A 330 40.90 -18.34 -30.59
C GLY A 330 41.87 -17.60 -31.53
N LYS A 331 42.59 -16.57 -31.06
CA LYS A 331 43.58 -15.80 -31.85
C LYS A 331 45.03 -15.96 -31.38
N GLU A 332 45.28 -16.79 -30.36
CA GLU A 332 46.62 -17.09 -29.85
C GLU A 332 47.17 -18.47 -30.29
N GLU A 333 46.58 -19.13 -31.30
CA GLU A 333 47.16 -20.32 -31.95
C GLU A 333 47.87 -20.00 -33.28
#